data_AF-A0A954WQ14-F1
#
_entry.id   AF-A0A954WQ14-F1
#
_cell.length_a   1.000
_cell.length_b   1.000
_cell.length_c   1.000
_cell.angle_alpha   90.00
_cell.angle_beta   90.00
_cell.angle_gamma   90.00
#
_symmetry.space_group_name_H-M   'P 1'
#
loop_
_entity.id
_entity.type
_entity.pdbx_description
1 polymer ?
#
loop_
_entity_poly.entity_id
_entity_poly.type
_entity_poly.pdbx_seq_one_letter_code
_entity_poly.pdbx_strand_id
1 'polypeptide(L)'
;MNTSLLNKKFERIGARLKVVGRPTRRMRTSGLVSLNIGSDRRGEFFEITPQVGADPEIEVLDVQPVDRHLLLLVREDGAKNKYLCGHDERHWFVAGIPESAPVGTVRQAKEALQPRAVQNAVAQKSVSGRARNRRKNAAFIRQGEWFFLPVTDMAINESLLLTNEPLSRGNGGKPHWAEFCYRTGGEVVYVCNRRPNGVTTNEYRKILSGNNNAKKWGWQMMRRNPGVYVRGRIRHPDHNTITLHGWHRVVMNTEHESRAMRNVAFLD
;
A
#
# COMPACT_ATOMS: atom_id res chain seq x y z
N MET A 1 11.36 -21.12 15.26
CA MET A 1 10.44 -20.01 15.68
C MET A 1 9.73 -20.27 17.03
N ASN A 2 9.67 -19.29 17.96
CA ASN A 2 8.92 -19.40 19.23
C ASN A 2 7.49 -18.84 19.11
N THR A 3 6.54 -19.71 18.75
CA THR A 3 5.14 -19.34 18.50
C THR A 3 4.40 -18.80 19.73
N SER A 4 4.74 -19.27 20.94
CA SER A 4 4.09 -18.82 22.18
C SER A 4 4.41 -17.34 22.48
N LEU A 5 5.68 -16.96 22.32
CA LEU A 5 6.10 -15.56 22.53
C LEU A 5 5.46 -14.63 21.49
N LEU A 6 5.40 -15.05 20.23
CA LEU A 6 4.74 -14.32 19.16
C LEU A 6 3.25 -14.09 19.45
N ASN A 7 2.51 -15.15 19.83
CA ASN A 7 1.10 -15.03 20.20
C ASN A 7 0.87 -14.00 21.30
N LYS A 8 1.66 -14.05 22.38
CA LYS A 8 1.58 -13.07 23.48
C LYS A 8 1.78 -11.62 23.00
N LYS A 9 2.64 -11.38 22.00
CA LYS A 9 2.88 -10.03 21.46
C LYS A 9 1.69 -9.52 20.63
N PHE A 10 1.05 -10.38 19.83
CA PHE A 10 -0.17 -10.04 19.08
C PHE A 10 -1.38 -9.85 20.03
N GLU A 11 -1.50 -10.67 21.07
CA GLU A 11 -2.54 -10.49 22.09
C GLU A 11 -2.44 -9.14 22.79
N ARG A 12 -1.22 -8.61 23.01
CA ARG A 12 -1.02 -7.27 23.60
C ARG A 12 -1.58 -6.12 22.77
N ILE A 13 -1.75 -6.28 21.46
CA ILE A 13 -2.44 -5.27 20.61
C ILE A 13 -3.93 -5.59 20.44
N GLY A 14 -4.42 -6.64 21.10
CA GLY A 14 -5.78 -7.14 21.00
C GLY A 14 -6.03 -7.95 19.73
N ALA A 15 -4.98 -8.52 19.13
CA ALA A 15 -5.06 -9.31 17.91
C ALA A 15 -4.91 -10.80 18.18
N ARG A 16 -5.53 -11.62 17.32
CA ARG A 16 -5.28 -13.07 17.28
C ARG A 16 -4.22 -13.36 16.23
N LEU A 17 -3.37 -14.35 16.49
CA LEU A 17 -2.38 -14.86 15.56
C LEU A 17 -2.60 -16.36 15.35
N LYS A 18 -2.55 -16.80 14.09
CA LYS A 18 -2.44 -18.20 13.71
C LYS A 18 -1.16 -18.41 12.92
N VAL A 19 -0.34 -19.33 13.39
CA VAL A 19 0.79 -19.83 12.63
C VAL A 19 0.37 -21.16 12.02
N VAL A 20 0.19 -21.19 10.71
CA VAL A 20 -0.28 -22.38 10.02
C VAL A 20 0.92 -23.27 9.68
N GLY A 21 0.81 -24.55 10.03
CA GLY A 21 1.81 -25.55 9.65
C GLY A 21 1.81 -25.77 8.14
N ARG A 22 3.02 -25.87 7.57
CA ARG A 22 3.39 -26.22 6.18
C ARG A 22 2.21 -26.39 5.21
N PRO A 23 2.00 -25.49 4.24
CA PRO A 23 0.97 -25.70 3.22
C PRO A 23 1.30 -26.95 2.40
N THR A 24 0.29 -27.77 2.11
CA THR A 24 0.41 -28.97 1.24
C THR A 24 0.58 -28.62 -0.24
N ARG A 25 0.45 -27.34 -0.62
CA ARG A 25 0.59 -26.84 -1.99
C ARG A 25 1.60 -25.69 -2.07
N ARG A 26 2.45 -25.74 -3.10
CA ARG A 26 3.35 -24.64 -3.50
C ARG A 26 2.52 -23.41 -3.92
N MET A 27 2.33 -22.44 -3.04
CA MET A 27 1.98 -21.08 -3.46
C MET A 27 3.27 -20.35 -3.84
N ARG A 28 3.34 -19.86 -5.09
CA ARG A 28 4.44 -19.03 -5.61
C ARG A 28 4.38 -17.61 -5.05
N THR A 29 4.51 -17.44 -3.73
CA THR A 29 4.79 -16.11 -3.16
C THR A 29 6.30 -15.88 -3.19
N SER A 30 6.74 -14.67 -3.54
CA SER A 30 8.14 -14.27 -3.45
C SER A 30 8.49 -13.99 -1.98
N GLY A 31 8.95 -15.00 -1.24
CA GLY A 31 9.45 -14.89 0.14
C GLY A 31 9.21 -16.17 0.96
N LEU A 32 10.09 -16.47 1.92
CA LEU A 32 10.00 -17.63 2.82
C LEU A 32 8.84 -17.59 3.83
N VAL A 33 8.11 -16.48 3.95
CA VAL A 33 6.89 -16.33 4.78
C VAL A 33 5.81 -15.58 4.02
N SER A 34 4.57 -16.04 4.15
CA SER A 34 3.37 -15.28 3.79
C SER A 34 2.74 -14.70 5.06
N LEU A 35 2.43 -13.39 5.04
CA LEU A 35 1.74 -12.68 6.12
C LEU A 35 0.42 -12.15 5.56
N ASN A 36 -0.70 -12.58 6.15
CA ASN A 36 -2.04 -12.18 5.70
C ASN A 36 -2.98 -11.91 6.87
N ILE A 37 -4.15 -11.36 6.55
CA ILE A 37 -5.30 -11.31 7.45
C ILE A 37 -6.30 -12.37 7.02
N GLY A 38 -6.51 -13.35 7.90
CA GLY A 38 -7.58 -14.35 7.75
C GLY A 38 -8.81 -13.94 8.54
N SER A 39 -9.94 -14.58 8.26
CA SER A 39 -11.17 -14.42 9.04
C SER A 39 -11.84 -15.76 9.34
N ASP A 40 -12.45 -15.85 10.51
CA ASP A 40 -13.26 -17.00 10.94
C ASP A 40 -14.47 -16.50 11.73
N ARG A 41 -15.26 -17.42 12.29
CA ARG A 41 -16.46 -17.09 13.11
C ARG A 41 -16.15 -16.24 14.35
N ARG A 42 -14.88 -16.11 14.75
CA ARG A 42 -14.43 -15.29 15.90
C ARG A 42 -13.81 -13.96 15.43
N GLY A 43 -13.96 -13.61 14.15
CA GLY A 43 -13.49 -12.36 13.56
C GLY A 43 -12.21 -12.52 12.73
N GLU A 44 -11.45 -11.45 12.61
CA GLU A 44 -10.17 -11.43 11.89
C GLU A 44 -9.00 -11.93 12.76
N PHE A 45 -7.94 -12.43 12.13
CA PHE A 45 -6.69 -12.84 12.76
C PHE A 45 -5.51 -12.65 11.80
N PHE A 46 -4.33 -12.41 12.35
CA PHE A 46 -3.08 -12.45 11.59
C PHE A 46 -2.72 -13.90 11.29
N GLU A 47 -2.35 -14.18 10.05
CA GLU A 47 -1.89 -15.48 9.62
C GLU A 47 -0.42 -15.39 9.19
N ILE A 48 0.41 -16.27 9.74
CA ILE A 48 1.81 -16.45 9.34
C ILE A 48 1.94 -17.86 8.78
N THR A 49 2.33 -17.95 7.51
CA THR A 49 2.52 -19.22 6.80
C THR A 49 3.94 -19.30 6.25
N PRO A 50 4.86 -20.05 6.89
CA PRO A 50 6.19 -20.31 6.36
C PRO A 50 6.11 -21.14 5.07
N GLN A 51 7.04 -20.88 4.15
CA GLN A 51 7.24 -21.70 2.96
C GLN A 51 7.77 -23.09 3.31
N VAL A 52 7.54 -24.05 2.42
CA VAL A 52 8.02 -25.43 2.62
C VAL A 52 9.54 -25.45 2.65
N GLY A 53 10.11 -25.93 3.77
CA GLY A 53 11.56 -26.03 3.96
C GLY A 53 12.22 -24.77 4.56
N ALA A 54 11.46 -23.71 4.82
CA ALA A 54 11.95 -22.50 5.48
C ALA A 54 11.82 -22.57 7.02
N ASP A 55 12.82 -22.08 7.76
CA ASP A 55 12.69 -21.72 9.19
C ASP A 55 13.09 -20.25 9.38
N PRO A 56 12.18 -19.32 9.02
CA PRO A 56 12.46 -17.90 9.08
C PRO A 56 12.54 -17.43 10.54
N GLU A 57 13.52 -16.58 10.84
CA GLU A 57 13.63 -15.98 12.15
C GLU A 57 12.67 -14.78 12.23
N ILE A 58 11.65 -14.89 13.07
CA ILE A 58 10.62 -13.86 13.24
C ILE A 58 10.75 -13.24 14.63
N GLU A 59 10.85 -11.91 14.66
CA GLU A 59 11.00 -11.11 15.87
C GLU A 59 9.99 -9.94 15.87
N VAL A 60 9.47 -9.57 17.04
CA VAL A 60 8.65 -8.37 17.21
C VAL A 60 9.53 -7.27 17.80
N LEU A 61 9.83 -6.24 17.02
CA LEU A 61 10.73 -5.13 17.38
C LEU A 61 10.08 -4.12 18.31
N ASP A 62 8.80 -3.82 18.09
CA ASP A 62 8.07 -2.81 18.87
C ASP A 62 6.60 -3.18 18.96
N VAL A 63 5.97 -2.90 20.10
CA VAL A 63 4.55 -3.17 20.38
C VAL A 63 3.94 -1.93 21.00
N GLN A 64 2.88 -1.43 20.36
CA GLN A 64 2.13 -0.25 20.78
C GLN A 64 0.66 -0.66 21.04
N PRO A 65 0.32 -1.13 22.26
CA PRO A 65 -1.02 -1.61 22.60
C PRO A 65 -2.13 -0.58 22.38
N VAL A 66 -1.89 0.67 22.80
CA VAL A 66 -2.87 1.77 22.71
C VAL A 66 -3.24 2.07 21.26
N ASP A 67 -2.23 2.07 20.39
CA ASP A 67 -2.44 2.26 18.95
C ASP A 67 -2.97 0.98 18.28
N ARG A 68 -2.87 -0.18 18.94
CA ARG A 68 -3.10 -1.53 18.38
C ARG A 68 -2.20 -1.84 17.19
N HIS A 69 -0.91 -1.55 17.32
CA HIS A 69 0.10 -1.79 16.27
C HIS A 69 1.34 -2.49 16.83
N LEU A 70 2.00 -3.27 15.99
CA LEU A 70 3.33 -3.82 16.26
C LEU A 70 4.20 -3.81 15.00
N LEU A 71 5.51 -3.82 15.20
CA LEU A 71 6.50 -3.92 14.12
C LEU A 71 7.12 -5.30 14.14
N LEU A 72 6.93 -6.06 13.07
CA LEU A 72 7.48 -7.39 12.86
C LEU A 72 8.75 -7.32 12.01
N LEU A 73 9.75 -8.12 12.34
CA LEU A 73 10.96 -8.37 11.56
C LEU A 73 10.99 -9.85 11.18
N VAL A 74 11.22 -10.12 9.91
CA VAL A 74 11.48 -11.45 9.36
C VAL A 74 12.90 -11.43 8.78
N ARG A 75 13.78 -12.30 9.27
CA ARG A 75 15.12 -12.50 8.71
C ARG A 75 15.11 -13.74 7.81
N GLU A 76 15.65 -13.60 6.60
CA GLU A 76 15.65 -14.59 5.52
C GLU A 76 16.96 -14.49 4.76
N ASP A 77 17.78 -15.54 4.75
CA ASP A 77 19.02 -15.64 3.95
C ASP A 77 19.90 -14.38 3.98
N GLY A 78 20.03 -13.75 5.15
CA GLY A 78 20.79 -12.51 5.36
C GLY A 78 20.04 -11.20 5.06
N ALA A 79 18.85 -11.27 4.46
CA ALA A 79 17.93 -10.16 4.27
C ALA A 79 17.03 -9.94 5.51
N LYS A 80 16.58 -8.68 5.68
CA LYS A 80 15.70 -8.23 6.77
C LYS A 80 14.46 -7.58 6.17
N ASN A 81 13.33 -8.26 6.26
CA ASN A 81 12.03 -7.73 5.83
C ASN A 81 11.24 -7.27 7.07
N LYS A 82 10.64 -6.08 7.01
CA LYS A 82 9.88 -5.53 8.14
C LYS A 82 8.44 -5.28 7.73
N TYR A 83 7.53 -5.50 8.67
CA TYR A 83 6.10 -5.38 8.45
C TYR A 83 5.45 -4.62 9.58
N LEU A 84 4.64 -3.61 9.24
CA LEU A 84 3.75 -2.99 10.19
C LEU A 84 2.45 -3.80 10.24
N CYS A 85 2.18 -4.40 11.39
CA CYS A 85 0.91 -5.06 11.68
C CYS A 85 0.08 -4.12 12.55
N GLY A 86 -1.16 -3.83 12.15
CA GLY A 86 -1.97 -2.86 12.88
C GLY A 86 -3.46 -3.02 12.68
N HIS A 87 -4.23 -2.34 13.52
CA HIS A 87 -5.67 -2.16 13.32
C HIS A 87 -5.91 -0.75 12.77
N ASP A 88 -6.66 -0.65 11.68
CA ASP A 88 -7.16 0.63 11.20
C ASP A 88 -8.66 0.56 10.95
N GLU A 89 -9.37 1.55 11.48
CA GLU A 89 -10.83 1.61 11.46
C GLU A 89 -11.50 0.34 11.98
N ARG A 90 -11.86 -0.58 11.08
CA ARG A 90 -12.60 -1.82 11.37
C ARG A 90 -11.79 -3.08 11.13
N HIS A 91 -10.62 -2.97 10.51
CA HIS A 91 -9.89 -4.12 9.98
C HIS A 91 -8.43 -4.13 10.47
N TRP A 92 -7.91 -5.34 10.67
CA TRP A 92 -6.48 -5.54 10.75
C TRP A 92 -5.83 -5.38 9.37
N PHE A 93 -4.57 -4.99 9.37
CA PHE A 93 -3.76 -4.90 8.15
C PHE A 93 -2.32 -5.33 8.43
N VAL A 94 -1.64 -5.74 7.36
CA VAL A 94 -0.19 -5.92 7.29
C VAL A 94 0.30 -5.00 6.18
N ALA A 95 1.35 -4.22 6.44
CA ALA A 95 2.01 -3.41 5.43
C ALA A 95 3.51 -3.70 5.41
N GLY A 96 4.04 -4.02 4.23
CA GLY A 96 5.48 -4.16 4.02
C GLY A 96 6.21 -2.81 4.11
N ILE A 97 7.31 -2.75 4.87
CA ILE A 97 8.13 -1.53 4.97
C ILE A 97 9.28 -1.62 3.96
N PRO A 98 9.54 -0.55 3.17
CA PRO A 98 10.68 -0.53 2.25
C PRO A 98 12.00 -0.81 2.97
N GLU A 99 12.86 -1.66 2.39
CA GLU A 99 14.12 -2.08 3.04
C GLU A 99 15.12 -0.92 3.16
N SER A 100 14.97 0.10 2.32
CA SER A 100 15.74 1.35 2.37
C SER A 100 15.45 2.17 3.64
N ALA A 101 14.33 1.91 4.34
CA ALA A 101 13.94 2.66 5.53
C ALA A 101 14.53 2.02 6.82
N PRO A 102 15.37 2.75 7.58
CA PRO A 102 15.93 2.25 8.83
C PRO A 102 14.91 2.35 9.97
N VAL A 103 13.92 1.44 10.00
CA VAL A 103 12.86 1.45 11.03
C VAL A 103 13.14 0.46 12.15
N GLY A 104 12.98 0.89 13.41
CA GLY A 104 13.04 0.03 14.60
C GLY A 104 11.82 0.17 15.52
N THR A 105 10.91 1.09 15.20
CA THR A 105 9.71 1.37 16.00
C THR A 105 8.47 1.47 15.10
N VAL A 106 7.29 1.25 15.67
CA VAL A 106 5.99 1.45 15.01
C VAL A 106 5.86 2.87 14.47
N ARG A 107 6.36 3.86 15.21
CA ARG A 107 6.36 5.28 14.77
C ARG A 107 7.16 5.44 13.48
N GLN A 108 8.41 4.96 13.45
CA GLN A 108 9.26 5.03 12.27
C GLN A 108 8.67 4.25 11.10
N ALA A 109 8.02 3.11 11.34
CA ALA A 109 7.34 2.34 10.30
C ALA A 109 6.16 3.11 9.68
N LYS A 110 5.33 3.77 10.49
CA LYS A 110 4.24 4.65 10.01
C LYS A 110 4.80 5.81 9.16
N GLU A 111 5.91 6.41 9.57
CA GLU A 111 6.56 7.50 8.85
C GLU A 111 7.23 7.03 7.55
N ALA A 112 7.84 5.84 7.54
CA ALA A 112 8.44 5.24 6.35
C ALA A 112 7.42 4.91 5.25
N LEU A 113 6.17 4.62 5.64
CA LEU A 113 5.04 4.41 4.72
C LEU A 113 4.50 5.72 4.11
N GLN A 114 4.92 6.88 4.60
CA GLN A 114 4.54 8.17 4.03
C GLN A 114 5.40 8.47 2.79
N PRO A 115 4.81 8.68 1.61
CA PRO A 115 5.58 9.08 0.43
C PRO A 115 6.17 10.48 0.61
N ARG A 116 7.22 10.82 -0.15
CA ARG A 116 7.92 12.12 -0.05
C ARG A 116 6.98 13.33 -0.08
N ALA A 117 5.93 13.30 -0.91
CA ALA A 117 4.94 14.36 -0.97
C ALA A 117 4.22 14.59 0.37
N VAL A 118 3.88 13.51 1.09
CA VAL A 118 3.26 13.56 2.42
C VAL A 118 4.26 14.06 3.46
N GLN A 119 5.50 13.56 3.43
CA GLN A 119 6.55 14.02 4.35
C GLN A 119 6.82 15.53 4.20
N ASN A 120 6.88 16.02 2.95
CA ASN A 120 7.03 17.44 2.65
C ASN A 120 5.85 18.26 3.16
N ALA A 121 4.61 17.81 2.92
CA ALA A 121 3.41 18.50 3.40
C ALA A 121 3.37 18.56 4.94
N VAL A 122 3.72 17.47 5.62
CA VAL A 122 3.84 17.40 7.08
C VAL A 122 4.87 18.39 7.60
N ALA A 123 6.03 18.50 6.95
CA ALA A 123 7.07 19.46 7.31
C ALA A 123 6.63 20.92 7.08
N GLN A 124 6.06 21.21 5.90
CA GLN A 124 5.56 22.54 5.54
C GLN A 124 4.46 23.05 6.47
N LYS A 125 3.59 22.15 6.95
CA LYS A 125 2.53 22.47 7.91
C LYS A 125 2.98 22.35 9.37
N SER A 126 4.28 22.10 9.61
CA SER A 126 4.87 21.93 10.93
C SER A 126 4.12 20.93 11.83
N VAL A 127 3.54 19.88 11.24
CA VAL A 127 2.82 18.85 11.99
C VAL A 127 3.83 18.03 12.81
N SER A 128 3.63 17.97 14.11
CA SER A 128 4.59 17.42 15.06
C SER A 128 4.01 16.29 15.94
N GLY A 129 4.91 15.59 16.63
CA GLY A 129 4.55 14.55 17.60
C GLY A 129 3.61 13.47 17.05
N ARG A 130 2.64 13.05 17.86
CA ARG A 130 1.66 12.02 17.48
C ARG A 130 0.74 12.46 16.33
N ALA A 131 0.58 13.77 16.08
CA ALA A 131 -0.30 14.27 15.03
C ALA A 131 0.18 13.90 13.62
N ARG A 132 1.49 13.69 13.43
CA ARG A 132 2.10 13.24 12.15
C ARG A 132 1.55 11.92 11.65
N ASN A 133 1.10 11.07 12.57
CA ASN A 133 0.64 9.71 12.29
C ASN A 133 -0.86 9.53 12.51
N ARG A 134 -1.60 10.60 12.85
CA ARG A 134 -3.06 10.58 12.89
C ARG A 134 -3.59 10.49 11.45
N ARG A 135 -4.70 9.78 11.27
CA ARG A 135 -5.37 9.66 9.96
C ARG A 135 -5.78 11.01 9.36
N LYS A 136 -6.05 12.00 10.19
CA LYS A 136 -6.38 13.37 9.76
C LYS A 136 -5.50 14.35 10.51
N ASN A 137 -4.84 15.22 9.77
CA ASN A 137 -4.10 16.38 10.29
C ASN A 137 -4.13 17.52 9.25
N ALA A 138 -3.40 18.60 9.50
CA ALA A 138 -3.36 19.76 8.62
C ALA A 138 -2.67 19.51 7.26
N ALA A 139 -1.89 18.43 7.14
CA ALA A 139 -1.15 18.10 5.93
C ALA A 139 -1.87 17.07 5.05
N PHE A 140 -2.66 16.17 5.63
CA PHE A 140 -3.38 15.15 4.87
C PHE A 140 -4.59 14.57 5.61
N ILE A 141 -5.44 13.91 4.83
CA ILE A 141 -6.38 12.88 5.29
C ILE A 141 -5.90 11.53 4.72
N ARG A 142 -5.95 10.45 5.51
CA ARG A 142 -5.60 9.08 5.09
C ARG A 142 -6.80 8.15 5.21
N GLN A 143 -7.02 7.32 4.20
CA GLN A 143 -7.97 6.21 4.21
C GLN A 143 -7.31 5.00 3.53
N GLY A 144 -7.15 3.90 4.26
CA GLY A 144 -6.39 2.73 3.78
C GLY A 144 -4.97 3.11 3.36
N GLU A 145 -4.61 2.77 2.13
CA GLU A 145 -3.30 3.08 1.52
C GLU A 145 -3.21 4.49 0.90
N TRP A 146 -4.30 5.25 0.89
CA TRP A 146 -4.40 6.54 0.20
C TRP A 146 -4.22 7.71 1.15
N PHE A 147 -3.40 8.67 0.72
CA PHE A 147 -3.27 9.99 1.30
C PHE A 147 -3.89 11.04 0.38
N PHE A 148 -4.64 11.95 0.98
CA PHE A 148 -5.30 13.08 0.32
C PHE A 148 -4.71 14.37 0.88
N LEU A 149 -3.90 15.07 0.08
CA LEU A 149 -3.21 16.29 0.47
C LEU A 149 -3.97 17.50 -0.07
N PRO A 150 -4.42 18.46 0.76
CA PRO A 150 -5.17 19.61 0.28
C PRO A 150 -4.35 20.47 -0.68
N VAL A 151 -5.01 20.99 -1.71
CA VAL A 151 -4.44 21.89 -2.73
C VAL A 151 -5.30 23.16 -2.79
N THR A 152 -4.68 24.33 -2.62
CA THR A 152 -5.37 25.61 -2.52
C THR A 152 -5.57 26.29 -3.87
N ASP A 153 -4.59 26.17 -4.78
CA ASP A 153 -4.52 27.01 -5.99
C ASP A 153 -4.54 26.16 -7.27
N MET A 154 -5.57 25.32 -7.39
CA MET A 154 -5.73 24.45 -8.55
C MET A 154 -6.81 24.97 -9.50
N ALA A 155 -6.42 25.41 -10.69
CA ALA A 155 -7.35 25.67 -11.78
C ALA A 155 -7.84 24.35 -12.38
N ILE A 156 -9.15 24.10 -12.28
CA ILE A 156 -9.79 22.91 -12.83
C ILE A 156 -10.57 23.31 -14.07
N ASN A 157 -10.31 22.61 -15.17
CA ASN A 157 -11.23 22.64 -16.30
C ASN A 157 -12.39 21.68 -15.98
N GLU A 158 -13.56 22.24 -15.67
CA GLU A 158 -14.72 21.45 -15.27
C GLU A 158 -15.19 20.46 -16.35
N SER A 159 -14.88 20.70 -17.64
CA SER A 159 -15.24 19.77 -18.71
C SER A 159 -14.45 18.46 -18.70
N LEU A 160 -13.33 18.41 -17.97
CA LEU A 160 -12.52 17.20 -17.77
C LEU A 160 -12.78 16.54 -16.41
N LEU A 161 -13.80 17.02 -15.68
CA LEU A 161 -14.18 16.47 -14.40
C LEU A 161 -14.80 15.09 -14.59
N LEU A 162 -14.23 14.10 -13.93
CA LEU A 162 -14.74 12.74 -13.91
C LEU A 162 -15.54 12.52 -12.62
N THR A 163 -16.61 11.73 -12.70
CA THR A 163 -17.48 11.45 -11.56
C THR A 163 -17.48 9.96 -11.24
N ASN A 164 -17.51 9.64 -9.95
CA ASN A 164 -17.56 8.26 -9.46
C ASN A 164 -16.40 7.40 -10.01
N GLU A 165 -15.19 7.91 -9.86
CA GLU A 165 -13.98 7.31 -10.39
C GLU A 165 -13.31 6.37 -9.38
N PRO A 166 -12.84 5.19 -9.82
CA PRO A 166 -12.09 4.29 -8.95
C PRO A 166 -10.64 4.78 -8.77
N LEU A 167 -10.19 4.76 -7.52
CA LEU A 167 -8.79 4.82 -7.12
C LEU A 167 -8.38 3.40 -6.75
N SER A 168 -7.50 2.81 -7.55
CA SER A 168 -7.08 1.41 -7.40
C SER A 168 -5.56 1.29 -7.43
N ARG A 169 -5.07 0.30 -6.71
CA ARG A 169 -3.66 -0.14 -6.75
C ARG A 169 -3.38 -1.18 -7.83
N GLY A 170 -4.38 -1.55 -8.62
CA GLY A 170 -4.31 -2.72 -9.51
C GLY A 170 -4.34 -4.05 -8.72
N ASN A 171 -4.33 -5.18 -9.44
CA ASN A 171 -4.24 -6.53 -8.87
C ASN A 171 -5.32 -6.92 -7.84
N GLY A 172 -6.61 -6.68 -8.15
CA GLY A 172 -7.73 -7.32 -7.45
C GLY A 172 -8.12 -6.73 -6.09
N GLY A 173 -7.51 -5.60 -5.67
CA GLY A 173 -7.98 -4.84 -4.51
C GLY A 173 -9.31 -4.13 -4.77
N LYS A 174 -10.14 -3.95 -3.73
CA LYS A 174 -11.38 -3.16 -3.84
C LYS A 174 -11.00 -1.69 -4.02
N PRO A 175 -11.51 -1.00 -5.06
CA PRO A 175 -11.16 0.39 -5.29
C PRO A 175 -11.82 1.31 -4.26
N HIS A 176 -11.17 2.43 -3.98
CA HIS A 176 -11.83 3.57 -3.35
C HIS A 176 -12.56 4.34 -4.43
N TRP A 177 -13.81 4.72 -4.20
CA TRP A 177 -14.63 5.44 -5.16
C TRP A 177 -14.65 6.92 -4.82
N ALA A 178 -14.03 7.73 -5.69
CA ALA A 178 -14.01 9.18 -5.59
C ALA A 178 -15.24 9.78 -6.29
N GLU A 179 -15.99 10.61 -5.58
CA GLU A 179 -17.16 11.30 -6.13
C GLU A 179 -16.81 12.20 -7.32
N PHE A 180 -15.72 12.98 -7.17
CA PHE A 180 -15.18 13.83 -8.22
C PHE A 180 -13.68 13.61 -8.34
N CYS A 181 -13.20 13.43 -9.56
CA CYS A 181 -11.80 13.19 -9.87
C CYS A 181 -11.36 14.03 -11.08
N TYR A 182 -10.14 14.54 -11.02
CA TYR A 182 -9.50 15.27 -12.10
C TYR A 182 -8.07 14.76 -12.27
N ARG A 183 -7.72 14.44 -13.51
CA ARG A 183 -6.43 13.83 -13.87
C ARG A 183 -5.64 14.80 -14.73
N THR A 184 -4.36 14.98 -14.39
CA THR A 184 -3.45 15.88 -15.10
C THR A 184 -2.18 15.17 -15.52
N GLY A 185 -1.62 15.59 -16.65
CA GLY A 185 -0.32 15.09 -17.11
C GLY A 185 -0.30 13.58 -17.34
N GLY A 186 0.88 13.00 -17.11
CA GLY A 186 1.21 11.60 -17.33
C GLY A 186 1.94 11.36 -18.66
N GLU A 187 2.99 10.54 -18.62
CA GLU A 187 3.68 10.06 -19.82
C GLU A 187 2.84 8.95 -20.46
N VAL A 188 2.58 9.05 -21.76
CA VAL A 188 1.91 7.97 -22.50
C VAL A 188 2.79 6.71 -22.48
N VAL A 189 2.25 5.65 -21.89
CA VAL A 189 2.87 4.32 -21.84
C VAL A 189 1.98 3.28 -22.50
N TYR A 190 2.62 2.23 -23.00
CA TYR A 190 1.95 1.06 -23.56
C TYR A 190 2.13 -0.12 -22.60
N VAL A 191 1.04 -0.65 -22.07
CA VAL A 191 1.03 -1.80 -21.15
C VAL A 191 0.57 -3.07 -21.86
N CYS A 192 1.05 -4.21 -21.41
CA CYS A 192 0.50 -5.53 -21.75
C CYS A 192 0.82 -6.51 -20.62
N ASN A 193 0.27 -7.74 -20.65
CA ASN A 193 0.54 -8.76 -19.63
C ASN A 193 2.06 -9.05 -19.42
N ARG A 194 2.89 -8.80 -20.44
CA ARG A 194 4.37 -8.99 -20.37
C ARG A 194 5.13 -7.75 -19.90
N ARG A 195 4.46 -6.59 -19.85
CA ARG A 195 4.99 -5.28 -19.45
C ARG A 195 3.93 -4.58 -18.58
N PRO A 196 3.64 -5.12 -17.38
CA PRO A 196 2.57 -4.59 -16.55
C PRO A 196 2.80 -3.12 -16.23
N ASN A 197 4.04 -2.71 -15.92
CA ASN A 197 4.38 -1.32 -15.55
C ASN A 197 4.44 -0.33 -16.74
N GLY A 198 4.11 -0.79 -17.94
CA GLY A 198 4.14 0.01 -19.17
C GLY A 198 5.55 0.29 -19.69
N VAL A 199 5.63 0.50 -20.99
CA VAL A 199 6.84 0.99 -21.68
C VAL A 199 6.56 2.34 -22.33
N THR A 200 7.57 3.18 -22.44
CA THR A 200 7.45 4.47 -23.13
C THR A 200 7.08 4.26 -24.60
N THR A 201 6.56 5.29 -25.25
CA THR A 201 6.24 5.24 -26.70
C THR A 201 7.45 4.80 -27.55
N ASN A 202 8.66 5.23 -27.17
CA ASN A 202 9.89 4.88 -27.88
C ASN A 202 10.28 3.41 -27.70
N GLU A 203 10.17 2.89 -26.47
CA GLU A 203 10.43 1.47 -26.18
C GLU A 203 9.39 0.56 -26.82
N TYR A 204 8.11 0.95 -26.81
CA TYR A 204 7.04 0.25 -27.51
C TYR A 204 7.38 0.06 -29.00
N ARG A 205 7.79 1.14 -29.69
CA ARG A 205 8.20 1.09 -31.10
C ARG A 205 9.38 0.14 -31.32
N LYS A 206 10.42 0.19 -30.47
CA LYS A 206 11.58 -0.71 -30.53
C LYS A 206 11.20 -2.18 -30.35
N ILE A 207 10.26 -2.47 -29.44
CA ILE A 207 9.75 -3.83 -29.21
C ILE A 207 8.99 -4.33 -30.44
N LEU A 208 8.14 -3.49 -31.04
CA LEU A 208 7.40 -3.86 -32.25
C LEU A 208 8.31 -4.09 -33.45
N SER A 209 9.40 -3.31 -33.60
CA SER A 209 10.34 -3.48 -34.71
C SER A 209 11.25 -4.69 -34.52
N GLY A 210 11.65 -5.00 -33.27
CA GLY A 210 12.53 -6.13 -32.95
C GLY A 210 11.82 -7.47 -32.84
N ASN A 211 10.48 -7.49 -32.75
CA ASN A 211 9.70 -8.71 -32.64
C ASN A 211 8.31 -8.56 -33.27
N ASN A 212 8.14 -9.12 -34.47
CA ASN A 212 6.86 -9.06 -35.20
C ASN A 212 5.67 -9.67 -34.43
N ASN A 213 5.91 -10.64 -33.54
CA ASN A 213 4.86 -11.22 -32.70
C ASN A 213 4.41 -10.29 -31.56
N ALA A 214 5.19 -9.24 -31.25
CA ALA A 214 4.85 -8.31 -30.18
C ALA A 214 3.55 -7.53 -30.44
N LYS A 215 3.16 -7.34 -31.70
CA LYS A 215 1.89 -6.68 -32.06
C LYS A 215 0.66 -7.36 -31.45
N LYS A 216 0.73 -8.67 -31.19
CA LYS A 216 -0.39 -9.49 -30.69
C LYS A 216 -0.48 -9.56 -29.16
N TRP A 217 0.35 -8.81 -28.42
CA TRP A 217 0.40 -8.92 -26.95
C TRP A 217 -0.74 -8.21 -26.21
N GLY A 218 -1.73 -7.66 -26.92
CA GLY A 218 -2.88 -6.97 -26.31
C GLY A 218 -2.47 -5.67 -25.64
N TRP A 219 -1.78 -4.79 -26.38
CA TRP A 219 -1.31 -3.53 -25.84
C TRP A 219 -2.46 -2.57 -25.54
N GLN A 220 -2.38 -1.90 -24.40
CA GLN A 220 -3.28 -0.81 -24.03
C GLN A 220 -2.45 0.46 -23.81
N MET A 221 -2.98 1.60 -24.26
CA MET A 221 -2.39 2.90 -23.99
C MET A 221 -2.88 3.40 -22.63
N MET A 222 -1.96 3.77 -21.75
CA MET A 222 -2.23 4.31 -20.41
C MET A 222 -1.34 5.54 -20.16
N ARG A 223 -1.54 6.23 -19.03
CA ARG A 223 -0.70 7.37 -18.64
C ARG A 223 0.05 7.04 -17.35
N ARG A 224 1.38 7.05 -17.41
CA ARG A 224 2.23 6.83 -16.23
C ARG A 224 2.51 8.16 -15.54
N ASN A 225 2.43 8.19 -14.20
CA ASN A 225 2.61 9.38 -13.35
C ASN A 225 1.60 10.53 -13.56
N PRO A 226 0.30 10.31 -13.80
CA PRO A 226 -0.66 11.41 -13.81
C PRO A 226 -0.81 11.98 -12.39
N GLY A 227 -0.95 13.29 -12.28
CA GLY A 227 -1.43 13.91 -11.05
C GLY A 227 -2.93 13.62 -10.93
N VAL A 228 -3.32 12.86 -9.90
CA VAL A 228 -4.72 12.57 -9.59
C VAL A 228 -5.18 13.47 -8.45
N TYR A 229 -6.30 14.14 -8.66
CA TYR A 229 -6.89 15.07 -7.72
C TYR A 229 -8.35 14.72 -7.50
N VAL A 230 -8.82 14.81 -6.27
CA VAL A 230 -10.20 14.43 -5.91
C VAL A 230 -10.82 15.44 -4.96
N ARG A 231 -12.15 15.50 -4.94
CA ARG A 231 -12.95 16.24 -3.95
C ARG A 231 -14.27 15.51 -3.69
N GLY A 232 -15.00 15.95 -2.65
CA GLY A 232 -16.26 15.33 -2.27
C GLY A 232 -16.06 14.02 -1.52
N ARG A 233 -16.97 13.07 -1.67
CA ARG A 233 -16.97 11.81 -0.92
C ARG A 233 -15.97 10.82 -1.48
N ILE A 234 -15.20 10.18 -0.60
CA ILE A 234 -14.40 8.99 -0.91
C ILE A 234 -14.99 7.79 -0.17
N ARG A 235 -15.45 6.80 -0.91
CA ARG A 235 -16.16 5.62 -0.39
C ARG A 235 -15.32 4.36 -0.57
N HIS A 236 -15.31 3.51 0.45
CA HIS A 236 -14.70 2.18 0.37
C HIS A 236 -15.52 1.22 1.25
N PRO A 237 -15.76 -0.04 0.84
CA PRO A 237 -16.56 -0.97 1.65
C PRO A 237 -15.95 -1.28 3.02
N ASP A 238 -14.62 -1.26 3.12
CA ASP A 238 -13.90 -1.61 4.34
C ASP A 238 -13.51 -0.38 5.18
N HIS A 239 -13.85 0.84 4.73
CA HIS A 239 -13.52 2.09 5.42
C HIS A 239 -14.72 3.04 5.52
N ASN A 240 -14.75 3.86 6.57
CA ASN A 240 -15.78 4.88 6.71
C ASN A 240 -15.61 5.95 5.64
N THR A 241 -16.68 6.29 4.92
CA THR A 241 -16.68 7.38 3.92
C THR A 241 -16.11 8.67 4.52
N ILE A 242 -15.13 9.26 3.84
CA ILE A 242 -14.62 10.59 4.16
C ILE A 242 -15.17 11.62 3.19
N THR A 243 -15.25 12.88 3.62
CA THR A 243 -15.59 14.01 2.74
C THR A 243 -14.40 14.97 2.68
N LEU A 244 -13.98 15.28 1.46
CA LEU A 244 -12.87 16.17 1.14
C LEU A 244 -13.43 17.54 0.74
N HIS A 245 -13.17 18.55 1.57
CA HIS A 245 -13.55 19.93 1.29
C HIS A 245 -12.46 20.59 0.44
N GLY A 246 -12.79 20.90 -0.82
CA GLY A 246 -11.80 21.37 -1.79
C GLY A 246 -10.99 20.24 -2.43
N TRP A 247 -10.10 20.62 -3.34
CA TRP A 247 -9.30 19.66 -4.11
C TRP A 247 -8.15 19.11 -3.29
N HIS A 248 -7.95 17.79 -3.39
CA HIS A 248 -6.85 17.09 -2.75
C HIS A 248 -6.08 16.28 -3.76
N ARG A 249 -4.75 16.38 -3.73
CA ARG A 249 -3.87 15.48 -4.47
C ARG A 249 -3.90 14.10 -3.83
N VAL A 250 -4.13 13.07 -4.64
CA VAL A 250 -4.10 11.66 -4.23
C VAL A 250 -2.68 11.13 -4.34
N VAL A 251 -2.20 10.49 -3.28
CA VAL A 251 -0.90 9.81 -3.27
C VAL A 251 -1.04 8.49 -2.52
N MET A 252 -0.49 7.41 -3.06
CA MET A 252 -0.45 6.10 -2.39
C MET A 252 0.70 6.04 -1.38
N ASN A 253 0.57 5.21 -0.34
CA ASN A 253 1.66 4.84 0.54
C ASN A 253 2.83 4.16 -0.22
N THR A 254 3.97 3.99 0.46
CA THR A 254 5.19 3.40 -0.14
C THR A 254 5.29 1.88 0.06
N GLU A 255 4.21 1.21 0.46
CA GLU A 255 4.24 -0.24 0.75
C GLU A 255 4.72 -1.07 -0.45
N HIS A 256 4.30 -0.67 -1.64
CA HIS A 256 4.66 -1.29 -2.93
C HIS A 256 6.17 -1.26 -3.24
N GLU A 257 6.94 -0.41 -2.57
CA GLU A 257 8.40 -0.34 -2.74
C GLU A 257 9.12 -1.50 -2.03
N SER A 258 8.47 -2.15 -1.05
CA SER A 258 9.04 -3.28 -0.30
C SER A 258 9.13 -4.55 -1.17
N ARG A 259 10.23 -5.31 -1.08
CA ARG A 259 10.45 -6.57 -1.81
C ARG A 259 9.34 -7.59 -1.55
N ALA A 260 8.81 -7.61 -0.34
CA ALA A 260 7.70 -8.48 0.03
C ALA A 260 6.39 -8.15 -0.72
N MET A 261 6.22 -6.92 -1.19
CA MET A 261 5.00 -6.42 -1.86
C MET A 261 5.26 -5.91 -3.29
N ARG A 262 6.43 -6.22 -3.88
CA ARG A 262 7.00 -5.62 -5.12
C ARG A 262 6.22 -5.86 -6.43
N ASN A 263 5.00 -6.38 -6.39
CA ASN A 263 4.19 -6.61 -7.59
C ASN A 263 3.16 -5.49 -7.87
N VAL A 264 3.32 -4.31 -7.28
CA VAL A 264 2.33 -3.23 -7.38
C VAL A 264 2.97 -1.98 -7.98
N ALA A 265 2.50 -1.58 -9.17
CA ALA A 265 2.78 -0.28 -9.76
C ALA A 265 1.47 0.50 -9.85
N PHE A 266 1.50 1.79 -9.51
CA PHE A 266 0.38 2.68 -9.79
C PHE A 266 0.35 2.96 -11.30
N LEU A 267 -0.69 2.46 -11.96
CA LEU A 267 -0.97 2.65 -13.37
C LEU A 267 -2.40 3.18 -13.48
N ASP A 268 -2.56 4.29 -14.18
CA ASP A 268 -3.83 4.95 -14.45
C ASP A 268 -3.95 5.26 -15.95
#